data_AF-Q1YJM1-F1
#
_entry.id   AF-Q1YJM1-F1
#
_cell.length_a   1.000
_cell.length_b   1.000
_cell.length_c   1.000
_cell.angle_alpha   90.00
_cell.angle_beta   90.00
_cell.angle_gamma   90.00
#
_symmetry.space_group_name_H-M   'P 1'
#
loop_
_entity.id
_entity.type
_entity.pdbx_description
1 polymer ?
#
loop_
_entity_poly.entity_id
_entity_poly.type
_entity_poly.pdbx_seq_one_letter_code
_entity_poly.pdbx_strand_id
1 'polypeptide(L)'
;MPFYRSGLTKWDGFLQLSGGARYLFTQEFKLHILGAEYAYPAPILSAHLAGIAEIVLPILLVLGLGTRFAALALLVMTAVIQITVPEGWANFHLPWAAMALTLMCFGGGRLALDTLLFGDAARARPRGMPSV
;
A
#
# COMPACT_ATOMS: atom_id res chain seq x y z
N MET A 1 -3.92 -7.53 -5.57
CA MET A 1 -3.63 -8.97 -5.49
C MET A 1 -2.19 -9.33 -5.14
N PRO A 2 -1.12 -8.72 -5.71
CA PRO A 2 0.25 -9.17 -5.43
C PRO A 2 0.68 -8.98 -3.97
N PHE A 3 0.38 -7.82 -3.37
CA PHE A 3 0.70 -7.53 -1.96
C PHE A 3 0.14 -8.59 -1.00
N TYR A 4 -1.18 -8.84 -1.04
CA TYR A 4 -1.83 -9.79 -0.13
C TYR A 4 -1.22 -11.20 -0.23
N ARG A 5 -0.96 -11.69 -1.45
CA ARG A 5 -0.33 -13.01 -1.64
C ARG A 5 1.10 -13.05 -1.13
N SER A 6 1.87 -11.99 -1.33
CA SER A 6 3.23 -11.87 -0.78
C SER A 6 3.22 -11.80 0.74
N GLY A 7 2.27 -11.08 1.33
CA GLY A 7 2.16 -10.94 2.78
C GLY A 7 1.90 -12.27 3.47
N LEU A 8 1.06 -13.12 2.88
CA LEU A 8 0.75 -14.45 3.42
C LEU A 8 1.98 -15.38 3.49
N THR A 9 3.01 -15.17 2.68
CA THR A 9 4.23 -16.03 2.72
C THR A 9 5.26 -15.56 3.75
N LYS A 10 5.04 -14.40 4.39
CA LYS A 10 5.98 -13.83 5.35
C LYS A 10 5.81 -14.35 6.77
N TRP A 11 4.89 -15.28 7.02
CA TRP A 11 4.52 -15.72 8.37
C TRP A 11 4.51 -17.25 8.49
N ASP A 12 5.15 -17.77 9.54
CA ASP A 12 5.06 -19.18 9.96
C ASP A 12 4.08 -19.38 11.14
N GLY A 13 3.63 -18.28 11.75
CA GLY A 13 2.72 -18.25 12.89
C GLY A 13 2.27 -16.83 13.19
N PHE A 14 1.53 -16.62 14.28
CA PHE A 14 1.06 -15.28 14.66
C PHE A 14 2.24 -14.34 14.96
N LEU A 15 2.45 -13.36 14.07
CA LEU A 15 3.58 -12.42 14.09
C LEU A 15 4.97 -13.08 14.10
N GLN A 16 5.05 -14.36 13.76
CA GLN A 16 6.32 -15.07 13.60
C GLN A 16 6.74 -15.02 12.15
N LEU A 17 7.75 -14.20 11.84
CA LEU A 17 8.29 -14.10 10.48
C LEU A 17 8.82 -15.43 9.98
N SER A 18 8.51 -15.74 8.73
CA SER A 18 9.02 -16.92 8.05
C SER A 18 10.53 -16.86 7.83
N GLY A 19 11.17 -18.03 7.74
CA GLY A 19 12.59 -18.13 7.40
C GLY A 19 12.94 -17.38 6.10
N GLY A 20 12.06 -17.48 5.09
CA GLY A 20 12.20 -16.77 3.83
C GLY A 20 12.14 -15.25 3.98
N ALA A 21 11.18 -14.72 4.75
CA ALA A 21 11.09 -13.28 4.99
C ALA A 21 12.31 -12.73 5.72
N ARG A 22 12.80 -13.47 6.74
CA ARG A 22 14.02 -13.10 7.47
C ARG A 22 15.24 -13.10 6.56
N TYR A 23 15.37 -14.13 5.72
CA TYR A 23 16.46 -14.24 4.76
C TYR A 23 16.44 -13.08 3.75
N LEU A 24 15.27 -12.81 3.15
CA LEU A 24 15.12 -11.72 2.19
C LEU A 24 15.55 -10.38 2.78
N PHE A 25 15.03 -9.98 3.93
CA PHE A 25 15.36 -8.65 4.50
C PHE A 25 16.78 -8.55 5.08
N THR A 26 17.41 -9.65 5.46
CA THR A 26 18.75 -9.61 6.06
C THR A 26 19.87 -9.83 5.05
N GLN A 27 19.64 -10.65 4.02
CA GLN A 27 20.67 -11.06 3.06
C GLN A 27 20.45 -10.47 1.68
N GLU A 28 19.24 -10.62 1.12
CA GLU A 28 18.96 -10.34 -0.29
C GLU A 28 18.57 -8.88 -0.56
N PHE A 29 17.57 -8.38 0.14
CA PHE A 29 17.03 -7.04 -0.09
C PHE A 29 18.03 -5.96 0.33
N LYS A 30 18.28 -5.06 -0.62
CA LYS A 30 19.07 -3.84 -0.45
C LYS A 30 18.24 -2.64 -0.88
N LEU A 31 18.54 -1.48 -0.32
CA LEU A 31 18.01 -0.21 -0.75
C LEU A 31 18.97 0.37 -1.79
N HIS A 32 18.50 0.57 -3.03
CA HIS A 32 19.27 1.16 -4.11
C HIS A 32 19.04 2.66 -4.13
N ILE A 33 19.98 3.41 -3.55
CA ILE A 33 19.88 4.87 -3.40
C ILE A 33 21.07 5.51 -4.10
N LEU A 34 20.81 6.33 -5.12
CA LEU A 34 21.83 7.08 -5.87
C LEU A 34 22.96 6.21 -6.44
N GLY A 35 22.63 4.99 -6.87
CA GLY A 35 23.60 4.04 -7.44
C GLY A 35 24.40 3.23 -6.42
N ALA A 36 24.17 3.46 -5.12
CA ALA A 36 24.74 2.65 -4.04
C ALA A 36 23.69 1.71 -3.45
N GLU A 37 24.15 0.58 -2.92
CA GLU A 37 23.34 -0.43 -2.25
C GLU A 37 23.54 -0.38 -0.74
N TYR A 38 22.44 -0.27 -0.01
CA TYR A 38 22.45 -0.22 1.45
C TYR A 38 21.67 -1.40 2.02
N ALA A 39 22.19 -2.00 3.09
CA ALA A 39 21.41 -2.96 3.85
C ALA A 39 20.17 -2.29 4.45
N TYR A 40 19.08 -3.04 4.59
CA TYR A 40 17.88 -2.55 5.26
C TYR A 40 18.18 -2.15 6.70
N PRO A 41 17.81 -0.94 7.15
CA PRO A 41 17.89 -0.58 8.55
C PRO A 41 16.91 -1.43 9.35
N ALA A 42 17.37 -1.96 10.50
CA ALA A 42 16.59 -2.85 11.37
C ALA A 42 15.81 -3.91 10.55
N PRO A 43 16.49 -4.82 9.83
CA PRO A 43 15.89 -5.65 8.78
C PRO A 43 14.72 -6.49 9.28
N ILE A 44 14.80 -6.98 10.53
CA ILE A 44 13.72 -7.73 11.16
C ILE A 44 12.48 -6.86 11.39
N LEU A 45 12.64 -5.61 11.84
CA LEU A 45 11.51 -4.68 12.00
C LEU A 45 10.89 -4.34 10.64
N SER A 46 11.73 -4.05 9.65
CA SER A 46 11.30 -3.78 8.27
C SER A 46 10.50 -4.95 7.67
N ALA A 47 10.93 -6.19 7.91
CA ALA A 47 10.21 -7.39 7.48
C ALA A 47 8.82 -7.51 8.14
N HIS A 48 8.69 -7.22 9.44
CA HIS A 48 7.38 -7.21 10.11
C HIS A 48 6.48 -6.12 9.56
N LEU A 49 6.99 -4.90 9.41
CA LEU A 49 6.21 -3.77 8.86
C LEU A 49 5.72 -4.08 7.45
N ALA A 50 6.60 -4.62 6.59
CA ALA A 50 6.23 -5.04 5.25
C ALA A 50 5.16 -6.14 5.26
N GLY A 51 5.37 -7.21 6.05
CA GLY A 51 4.41 -8.32 6.11
C GLY A 51 3.04 -7.90 6.64
N ILE A 52 2.99 -7.00 7.63
CA ILE A 52 1.73 -6.50 8.19
C ILE A 52 1.03 -5.61 7.15
N ALA A 53 1.77 -4.66 6.57
CA ALA A 53 1.23 -3.73 5.58
C ALA A 53 0.68 -4.45 4.33
N GLU A 54 1.38 -5.47 3.85
CA GLU A 54 0.97 -6.27 2.69
C GLU A 54 -0.35 -7.02 2.87
N ILE A 55 -0.75 -7.27 4.11
CA ILE A 55 -2.04 -7.92 4.43
C ILE A 55 -3.08 -6.85 4.75
N VAL A 56 -2.77 -5.94 5.67
CA VAL A 56 -3.73 -4.99 6.23
C VAL A 56 -4.16 -3.96 5.19
N LEU A 57 -3.23 -3.34 4.46
CA LEU A 57 -3.55 -2.28 3.51
C LEU A 57 -4.49 -2.73 2.38
N PRO A 58 -4.27 -3.87 1.69
CA PRO A 58 -5.22 -4.31 0.67
C PRO A 58 -6.58 -4.70 1.26
N ILE A 59 -6.66 -5.22 2.49
CA ILE A 59 -7.95 -5.48 3.15
C ILE A 59 -8.70 -4.16 3.38
N LEU A 60 -8.03 -3.15 3.94
CA LEU A 60 -8.63 -1.83 4.15
C LEU A 60 -9.14 -1.22 2.85
N LEU A 61 -8.37 -1.33 1.76
CA LEU A 61 -8.78 -0.85 0.44
C LEU A 61 -9.97 -1.60 -0.14
N VAL A 62 -10.02 -2.92 -0.02
CA VAL A 62 -11.16 -3.72 -0.52
C VAL A 62 -12.43 -3.40 0.26
N LEU A 63 -12.33 -3.22 1.58
CA LEU A 63 -13.45 -2.80 2.42
C LEU A 63 -13.82 -1.32 2.18
N GLY A 64 -12.92 -0.54 1.58
CA GLY A 64 -13.07 0.91 1.46
C GLY A 64 -13.12 1.59 2.81
N LEU A 65 -12.27 1.15 3.76
CA LEU A 65 -12.13 1.73 5.10
C LEU A 65 -10.85 2.57 5.17
N GLY A 66 -10.99 3.86 5.43
CA GLY A 66 -9.89 4.82 5.41
C GLY A 66 -9.20 4.88 4.04
N THR A 67 -9.97 4.79 2.95
CA THR A 67 -9.49 4.51 1.58
C THR A 67 -8.32 5.39 1.17
N ARG A 68 -8.41 6.70 1.41
CA ARG A 68 -7.35 7.65 1.06
C ARG A 68 -6.06 7.43 1.86
N PHE A 69 -6.19 7.09 3.15
CA PHE A 69 -5.06 6.79 4.03
C PHE A 69 -4.43 5.44 3.67
N ALA A 70 -5.24 4.41 3.44
CA ALA A 70 -4.76 3.11 3.00
C ALA A 70 -4.07 3.19 1.63
N ALA A 71 -4.58 4.01 0.71
CA ALA A 71 -3.96 4.27 -0.58
C ALA A 71 -2.64 5.03 -0.45
N LEU A 72 -2.56 6.05 0.42
CA LEU A 72 -1.31 6.76 0.71
C LEU A 72 -0.26 5.82 1.31
N ALA A 73 -0.65 4.99 2.28
CA ALA A 73 0.25 4.00 2.88
C ALA A 73 0.76 2.99 1.83
N LEU A 74 -0.11 2.55 0.92
CA LEU A 74 0.27 1.65 -0.17
C LEU A 74 1.20 2.34 -1.19
N LEU A 75 1.03 3.63 -1.43
CA LEU A 75 1.92 4.43 -2.27
C LEU A 75 3.32 4.54 -1.64
N VAL A 76 3.40 4.83 -0.33
CA VAL A 76 4.67 4.85 0.42
C VAL A 76 5.33 3.48 0.36
N MET A 77 4.58 2.40 0.57
CA MET A 77 5.11 1.05 0.45
C MET A 77 5.63 0.76 -0.97
N THR A 78 4.89 1.18 -2.00
CA THR A 78 5.31 1.03 -3.41
C THR A 78 6.63 1.77 -3.66
N ALA A 79 6.84 2.95 -3.07
CA ALA A 79 8.09 3.68 -3.16
C ALA A 79 9.26 2.93 -2.50
N VAL A 80 9.04 2.33 -1.33
CA VAL A 80 10.05 1.49 -0.66
C VAL A 80 10.41 0.28 -1.52
N ILE A 81 9.42 -0.40 -2.10
CA ILE A 81 9.66 -1.54 -3.00
C ILE A 81 10.39 -1.08 -4.26
N GLN A 82 10.06 0.07 -4.86
CA GLN A 82 10.78 0.62 -6.00
C GLN A 82 12.25 0.88 -5.71
N ILE A 83 12.57 1.38 -4.51
CA ILE A 83 13.97 1.57 -4.08
C ILE A 83 14.67 0.21 -3.85
N THR A 84 13.90 -0.85 -3.58
CA THR A 84 14.45 -2.20 -3.32
C THR A 84 14.63 -3.02 -4.59
N VAL A 85 13.74 -2.84 -5.56
CA VAL A 85 13.63 -3.66 -6.78
C VAL A 85 13.46 -2.70 -7.97
N PRO A 86 14.51 -1.94 -8.36
CA PRO A 86 14.37 -0.83 -9.30
C PRO A 86 13.85 -1.23 -10.69
N GLU A 87 14.15 -2.44 -11.13
CA GLU A 87 13.74 -3.05 -12.39
C GLU A 87 12.22 -3.25 -12.51
N GLY A 88 11.50 -3.22 -11.39
CA GLY A 88 10.05 -3.39 -11.34
C GLY A 88 9.24 -2.18 -11.79
N TRP A 89 9.88 -1.05 -12.12
CA TRP A 89 9.21 0.24 -12.34
C TRP A 89 8.06 0.18 -13.35
N ALA A 90 8.36 -0.11 -14.62
CA ALA A 90 7.39 -0.01 -15.70
C ALA A 90 6.28 -1.08 -15.61
N ASN A 91 6.65 -2.28 -15.18
CA ASN A 91 5.77 -3.45 -15.23
C ASN A 91 4.89 -3.59 -14.00
N PHE A 92 5.34 -3.11 -12.84
CA PHE A 92 4.69 -3.38 -11.56
C PHE A 92 4.43 -2.10 -10.76
N HIS A 93 5.47 -1.33 -10.45
CA HIS A 93 5.37 -0.24 -9.46
C HIS A 93 4.61 0.96 -9.99
N LEU A 94 4.78 1.30 -11.27
CA LEU A 94 4.08 2.40 -11.90
C LEU A 94 2.55 2.15 -11.95
N PRO A 95 2.04 0.99 -12.42
CA PRO A 95 0.62 0.66 -12.28
C PRO A 95 0.11 0.73 -10.84
N TRP A 96 0.85 0.21 -9.86
CA TRP A 96 0.44 0.24 -8.45
C TRP A 96 0.35 1.67 -7.91
N ALA A 97 1.35 2.50 -8.20
CA ALA A 97 1.37 3.91 -7.83
C ALA A 97 0.22 4.68 -8.46
N ALA A 98 -0.06 4.45 -9.75
CA ALA A 98 -1.17 5.11 -10.45
C ALA A 98 -2.54 4.77 -9.83
N MET A 99 -2.77 3.50 -9.49
CA MET A 99 -4.00 3.08 -8.79
C MET A 99 -4.10 3.68 -7.39
N ALA A 100 -3.00 3.68 -6.63
CA ALA A 100 -2.97 4.28 -5.29
C ALA A 100 -3.27 5.79 -5.34
N LEU A 101 -2.63 6.52 -6.25
CA LEU A 101 -2.88 7.95 -6.47
C LEU A 101 -4.33 8.23 -6.88
N THR A 102 -4.90 7.38 -7.74
CA THR A 102 -6.31 7.48 -8.13
C THR A 102 -7.22 7.37 -6.91
N LEU A 103 -7.00 6.39 -6.04
CA LEU A 103 -7.79 6.23 -4.81
C LEU A 103 -7.55 7.37 -3.80
N MET A 104 -6.36 7.95 -3.75
CA MET A 104 -6.09 9.13 -2.94
C MET A 104 -6.91 10.34 -3.42
N CYS A 105 -6.96 10.57 -4.74
CA CYS A 105 -7.68 11.71 -5.33
C CYS A 105 -9.20 11.54 -5.27
N PHE A 106 -9.71 10.36 -5.68
CA PHE A 106 -11.13 10.13 -5.89
C PHE A 106 -11.82 9.40 -4.73
N GLY A 107 -11.08 8.78 -3.82
CA GLY A 107 -11.63 7.95 -2.74
C GLY A 107 -12.12 6.57 -3.20
N GLY A 108 -12.77 5.83 -2.30
CA GLY A 108 -13.27 4.45 -2.55
C GLY A 108 -14.62 4.36 -3.27
N GLY A 109 -15.29 5.49 -3.48
CA GLY A 109 -16.59 5.56 -4.15
C GLY A 109 -17.77 5.04 -3.31
N ARG A 110 -18.94 4.91 -3.95
CA ARG A 110 -20.24 4.73 -3.28
C ARG A 110 -20.41 3.43 -2.49
N LEU A 111 -19.60 2.41 -2.78
CA LEU A 111 -19.65 1.10 -2.12
C LEU A 111 -18.63 0.98 -0.98
N ALA A 112 -17.76 1.98 -0.79
CA ALA A 112 -16.79 1.98 0.29
C ALA A 112 -17.48 2.14 1.64
N LEU A 113 -17.00 1.43 2.67
CA LEU A 113 -17.46 1.64 4.04
C LEU A 113 -17.31 3.10 4.48
N ASP A 114 -16.29 3.82 3.99
CA ASP A 114 -16.14 5.25 4.22
C ASP A 114 -17.40 6.04 3.84
N THR A 115 -17.97 5.77 2.66
CA THR A 115 -19.19 6.45 2.20
C THR A 115 -20.42 6.00 2.97
N LEU A 116 -20.50 4.72 3.34
CA LEU A 116 -21.62 4.19 4.13
C LEU A 116 -21.64 4.73 5.56
N LEU A 117 -20.47 4.94 6.15
CA LEU A 117 -20.31 5.40 7.54
C LEU A 117 -20.34 6.93 7.67
N PHE A 118 -19.75 7.66 6.70
CA PHE A 118 -19.57 9.11 6.79
C PHE A 118 -20.36 9.90 5.74
N GLY A 119 -21.06 9.23 4.82
CA GLY A 119 -21.81 9.85 3.73
C GLY A 119 -20.92 10.43 2.62
N ASP A 120 -21.52 10.75 1.47
CA ASP A 120 -20.86 11.45 0.37
C ASP A 120 -20.63 12.93 0.73
N ALA A 121 -19.75 13.25 1.69
CA ALA A 121 -19.38 14.63 2.03
C ALA A 121 -18.82 15.39 0.80
N ALA A 122 -18.27 14.66 -0.18
CA ALA A 122 -17.76 15.20 -1.44
C ALA A 122 -18.86 15.56 -2.46
N ARG A 123 -20.14 15.26 -2.19
CA ARG A 123 -21.27 15.57 -3.08
C ARG A 123 -22.21 16.63 -2.52
N ALA A 124 -21.69 17.59 -1.75
CA ALA A 124 -22.36 18.88 -1.56
C ALA A 124 -22.29 19.68 -2.87
N ARG A 125 -22.98 19.20 -3.91
CA ARG A 125 -23.26 20.02 -5.10
C ARG A 125 -24.22 21.12 -4.65
N PRO A 126 -23.95 22.41 -4.89
CA PRO A 126 -24.93 23.44 -4.62
C PRO A 126 -26.20 23.12 -5.43
N ARG A 127 -27.28 22.80 -4.71
CA ARG A 127 -28.61 22.68 -5.30
C ARG A 127 -29.06 24.10 -5.67
N GLY A 128 -29.01 24.40 -6.97
CA GLY A 128 -29.84 25.38 -7.68
C GLY A 128 -29.77 26.85 -7.24
N MET A 129 -29.36 27.74 -8.15
CA MET A 129 -30.05 29.04 -8.25
C MET A 129 -31.25 28.86 -9.19
N PRO A 130 -32.45 29.32 -8.82
CA PRO A 130 -33.57 29.42 -9.76
C PRO A 130 -33.22 30.42 -10.87
N SER A 131 -33.52 30.05 -12.11
CA SER A 131 -33.52 30.98 -13.25
C SER A 131 -34.60 32.03 -13.04
N VAL A 132 -34.21 33.31 -13.09
CA VAL A 132 -35.11 34.47 -13.18
C VAL A 132 -35.68 34.56 -14.59
#